data_AF-A0A7W2YD04-F1
#
_entry.id   AF-A0A7W2YD04-F1
#
_cell.length_a   1.000
_cell.length_b   1.000
_cell.length_c   1.000
_cell.angle_alpha   90.00
_cell.angle_beta   90.00
_cell.angle_gamma   90.00
#
_symmetry.space_group_name_H-M   'P 1'
#
loop_
_entity.id
_entity.type
_entity.pdbx_description
1 polymer ?
#
loop_
_entity_poly.entity_id
_entity_poly.type
_entity_poly.pdbx_seq_one_letter_code
_entity_poly.pdbx_strand_id
1 'polypeptide(L)'
;MKSWQLLGYLGLLPFAGFLYLSVVLEDSSVWAQQAFIAYSAIIVSFIAGTLWRKAEDNTRLTQQIISNLLSLIAFTTLLMPDDLALIVLSFSFMFLFLYEKKLAITEQINDVDLAYMRMRFWLTFIVLSLHTSAYYLWFIYVATQ
;
A
#
# COMPACT_ATOMS: atom_id res chain seq x y z
N MET A 1 -19.02 -3.04 -12.70
CA MET A 1 -17.95 -3.39 -11.73
C MET A 1 -18.62 -3.94 -10.48
N LYS A 2 -18.04 -4.97 -9.84
CA LYS A 2 -18.55 -5.45 -8.55
C LYS A 2 -18.28 -4.39 -7.46
N SER A 3 -19.09 -4.35 -6.40
CA SER A 3 -18.96 -3.33 -5.32
C SER A 3 -17.57 -3.31 -4.68
N TRP A 4 -16.99 -4.48 -4.41
CA TRP A 4 -15.63 -4.60 -3.86
C TRP A 4 -14.55 -4.06 -4.81
N GLN A 5 -14.75 -4.15 -6.13
CA GLN A 5 -13.82 -3.59 -7.11
C GLN A 5 -13.85 -2.07 -7.07
N LEU A 6 -15.05 -1.51 -7.06
CA LEU A 6 -15.25 -0.06 -6.95
C LEU A 6 -14.60 0.49 -5.68
N LEU A 7 -14.85 -0.15 -4.53
CA LEU A 7 -14.24 0.25 -3.26
C LEU A 7 -12.71 0.17 -3.27
N GLY A 8 -12.14 -0.85 -3.90
CA GLY A 8 -10.69 -0.97 -4.08
C GLY A 8 -10.09 0.21 -4.85
N TYR A 9 -10.72 0.64 -5.94
CA TYR A 9 -10.27 1.80 -6.72
C TYR A 9 -10.55 3.13 -6.02
N LEU A 10 -11.66 3.26 -5.29
CA LEU A 10 -11.94 4.45 -4.47
C LEU A 10 -10.89 4.64 -3.37
N GLY A 11 -10.27 3.55 -2.91
CA GLY A 11 -9.11 3.61 -2.02
C GLY A 11 -7.89 4.34 -2.61
N LEU A 12 -7.83 4.61 -3.92
CA LEU A 12 -6.77 5.42 -4.52
C LEU A 12 -6.98 6.93 -4.32
N LEU A 13 -8.21 7.36 -4.01
CA LEU A 13 -8.55 8.78 -3.91
C LEU A 13 -7.72 9.52 -2.86
N PRO A 14 -7.51 9.01 -1.64
CA PRO A 14 -6.72 9.75 -0.66
C PRO A 14 -5.23 9.83 -1.04
N PHE A 15 -4.66 8.82 -1.70
CA PHE A 15 -3.29 8.91 -2.21
C PHE A 15 -3.15 10.06 -3.22
N ALA A 16 -4.02 10.09 -4.23
CA ALA A 16 -3.98 11.13 -5.26
C ALA A 16 -4.28 12.52 -4.67
N GLY A 17 -5.25 12.59 -3.76
CA GLY A 17 -5.64 13.83 -3.09
C GLY A 17 -4.52 14.42 -2.23
N PHE A 18 -3.90 13.63 -1.36
CA PHE A 18 -2.81 14.14 -0.51
C PHE A 18 -1.54 14.43 -1.30
N LEU A 19 -1.23 13.66 -2.35
CA LEU A 19 -0.13 14.00 -3.25
C LEU A 19 -0.39 15.34 -3.95
N TYR A 20 -1.58 15.56 -4.49
CA TYR A 20 -1.95 16.84 -5.10
C TYR A 20 -1.85 18.00 -4.11
N LEU A 21 -2.42 17.84 -2.91
CA LEU A 21 -2.38 18.87 -1.87
C LEU A 21 -0.95 19.17 -1.40
N SER A 22 -0.07 18.17 -1.37
CA SER A 22 1.34 18.37 -0.98
C SER A 22 2.12 19.28 -1.93
N VAL A 23 1.65 19.42 -3.17
CA VAL A 23 2.27 20.29 -4.19
C VAL A 23 1.63 21.67 -4.21
N VAL A 24 0.31 21.76 -4.00
CA VAL A 24 -0.44 23.01 -4.14
C VAL A 24 -0.41 23.86 -2.86
N LEU A 25 -0.34 23.23 -1.69
CA LEU A 25 -0.31 23.95 -0.41
C LEU A 25 1.14 24.17 0.02
N GLU A 26 1.69 25.36 -0.22
CA GLU A 26 3.07 25.69 0.20
C GLU A 26 3.24 25.54 1.73
N ASP A 27 2.42 26.25 2.51
CA ASP A 27 2.51 26.27 3.99
C ASP A 27 2.05 24.99 4.69
N SER A 28 1.26 24.15 4.01
CA SER A 28 0.68 22.90 4.58
C SER A 28 1.12 21.63 3.84
N SER A 29 2.18 21.74 3.04
CA SER A 29 2.76 20.63 2.27
C SER A 29 3.16 19.47 3.19
N VAL A 30 3.82 19.77 4.32
CA VAL A 30 4.26 18.78 5.32
C VAL A 30 3.09 17.96 5.87
N TRP A 31 1.98 18.60 6.20
CA TRP A 31 0.79 17.89 6.68
C TRP A 31 0.24 16.93 5.61
N ALA A 32 0.19 17.37 4.36
CA ALA A 32 -0.28 16.53 3.26
C ALA A 32 0.68 15.35 2.96
N GLN A 33 2.00 15.57 3.07
CA GLN A 33 3.01 14.51 2.97
C GLN A 33 2.82 13.46 4.06
N GLN A 34 2.68 13.89 5.31
CA GLN A 34 2.41 13.02 6.44
C GLN A 34 1.08 12.27 6.29
N ALA A 35 0.03 12.94 5.81
CA ALA A 35 -1.26 12.31 5.56
C ALA A 35 -1.20 11.25 4.45
N PHE A 36 -0.42 11.49 3.39
CA PHE A 36 -0.14 10.49 2.35
C PHE A 36 0.56 9.26 2.93
N ILE A 37 1.64 9.45 3.71
CA ILE A 37 2.40 8.37 4.34
C ILE A 37 1.53 7.60 5.35
N ALA A 38 0.77 8.32 6.18
CA ALA A 38 -0.14 7.71 7.15
C ALA A 38 -1.19 6.86 6.47
N TYR A 39 -1.78 7.35 5.37
CA TYR A 39 -2.74 6.58 4.60
C TYR A 39 -2.11 5.35 3.93
N SER A 40 -0.90 5.48 3.38
CA SER A 40 -0.12 4.34 2.87
C SER A 40 0.04 3.24 3.93
N ALA A 41 0.46 3.62 5.15
CA ALA A 41 0.65 2.69 6.26
C ALA A 41 -0.66 2.00 6.68
N ILE A 42 -1.77 2.74 6.72
CA ILE A 42 -3.11 2.19 6.99
C ILE A 42 -3.48 1.16 5.94
N ILE A 43 -3.28 1.45 4.65
CA ILE A 43 -3.66 0.54 3.57
C ILE A 43 -2.77 -0.71 3.54
N VAL A 44 -1.45 -0.57 3.75
CA VAL A 44 -0.55 -1.74 3.92
C VAL A 44 -1.03 -2.62 5.07
N SER A 45 -1.30 -2.03 6.24
CA SER A 45 -1.77 -2.76 7.42
C SER A 45 -3.13 -3.42 7.19
N PHE A 46 -4.05 -2.74 6.52
CA PHE A 46 -5.37 -3.27 6.16
C PHE A 46 -5.27 -4.50 5.26
N ILE A 47 -4.49 -4.40 4.18
CA ILE A 47 -4.25 -5.53 3.25
C ILE A 47 -3.54 -6.66 3.99
N ALA A 48 -2.49 -6.37 4.75
CA ALA A 48 -1.78 -7.37 5.54
C ALA A 48 -2.73 -8.08 6.51
N GLY A 49 -3.63 -7.37 7.17
CA GLY A 49 -4.65 -7.94 8.06
C GLY A 49 -5.60 -8.94 7.38
N THR A 50 -5.84 -8.81 6.07
CA THR A 50 -6.64 -9.80 5.33
C THR A 50 -5.97 -11.17 5.25
N LEU A 51 -4.63 -11.22 5.34
CA LEU A 51 -3.87 -12.47 5.40
C LEU A 51 -4.11 -13.19 6.74
N TRP A 52 -4.34 -12.48 7.84
CA TRP A 52 -4.62 -13.11 9.13
C TRP A 52 -5.88 -13.98 9.07
N ARG A 53 -6.96 -13.46 8.50
CA ARG A 53 -8.29 -14.11 8.51
C ARG A 53 -8.36 -15.40 7.68
N LYS A 54 -7.49 -15.57 6.68
CA LYS A 54 -7.49 -16.76 5.83
C LYS A 54 -6.82 -17.98 6.50
N ALA A 55 -6.26 -17.86 7.71
CA ALA A 55 -5.54 -18.94 8.39
C ALA A 55 -6.42 -19.73 9.38
N GLU A 56 -7.09 -20.78 8.91
CA GLU A 56 -7.91 -21.67 9.77
C GLU A 56 -7.21 -22.96 10.24
N ASP A 57 -6.01 -23.29 9.74
CA ASP A 57 -5.24 -24.50 10.11
C ASP A 57 -3.83 -24.21 10.65
N ASN A 58 -3.32 -25.15 11.47
CA ASN A 58 -2.01 -25.10 12.15
C ASN A 58 -0.79 -24.90 11.22
N THR A 59 -0.93 -25.13 9.90
CA THR A 59 0.12 -24.92 8.88
C THR A 59 0.28 -23.45 8.46
N ARG A 60 -0.54 -22.52 8.96
CA ARG A 60 -0.53 -21.09 8.54
C ARG A 60 0.02 -20.09 9.57
N LEU A 61 0.72 -20.55 10.62
CA LEU A 61 1.42 -19.66 11.57
C LEU A 61 2.31 -18.63 10.86
N THR A 62 3.02 -19.04 9.80
CA THR A 62 3.87 -18.14 9.00
C THR A 62 3.09 -16.99 8.37
N GLN A 63 1.87 -17.24 7.89
CA GLN A 63 1.02 -16.21 7.28
C GLN A 63 0.54 -15.18 8.29
N GLN A 64 0.17 -15.64 9.50
CA GLN A 64 -0.15 -14.75 10.61
C GLN A 64 1.07 -13.91 11.00
N ILE A 65 2.25 -14.52 11.16
CA ILE A 65 3.49 -13.78 11.46
C ILE A 65 3.77 -12.72 10.39
N ILE A 66 3.69 -13.07 9.11
CA ILE A 66 3.91 -12.12 8.00
C ILE A 66 2.90 -10.97 8.04
N SER A 67 1.62 -11.27 8.27
CA SER A 67 0.56 -10.27 8.41
C SER A 67 0.90 -9.21 9.47
N ASN A 68 1.28 -9.65 10.68
CA ASN A 68 1.62 -8.71 11.77
C ASN A 68 2.92 -7.99 11.52
N LEU A 69 3.94 -8.69 11.00
CA LEU A 69 5.24 -8.09 10.72
C LEU A 69 5.07 -6.93 9.72
N LEU A 70 4.25 -7.11 8.69
CA LEU A 70 3.98 -6.05 7.71
C LEU A 70 3.19 -4.88 8.31
N SER A 71 2.19 -5.15 9.16
CA SER A 71 1.48 -4.08 9.87
C SER A 71 2.40 -3.31 10.82
N LEU A 72 3.33 -3.99 11.50
CA LEU A 72 4.33 -3.36 12.36
C LEU A 72 5.34 -2.55 11.54
N ILE A 73 5.81 -3.06 10.40
CA ILE A 73 6.66 -2.32 9.46
C ILE A 73 5.94 -1.06 8.98
N ALA A 74 4.67 -1.17 8.60
CA ALA A 74 3.86 -0.02 8.19
C ALA A 74 3.74 1.00 9.33
N PHE A 75 3.49 0.57 10.56
CA PHE A 75 3.46 1.46 11.72
C PHE A 75 4.81 2.16 11.96
N THR A 76 5.93 1.44 11.89
CA THR A 76 7.25 2.04 12.13
C THR A 76 7.60 3.08 11.07
N THR A 77 7.06 3.01 9.85
CA THR A 77 7.27 4.06 8.84
C THR A 77 6.73 5.42 9.25
N LEU A 78 5.75 5.48 10.16
CA LEU A 78 5.24 6.75 10.71
C LEU A 78 6.23 7.45 11.66
N LEU A 79 7.28 6.75 12.05
CA LEU A 79 8.34 7.23 12.94
C LEU A 79 9.65 7.45 12.17
N MET A 80 9.66 7.23 10.86
CA MET A 80 10.82 7.37 9.99
C MET A 80 10.80 8.72 9.26
N PRO A 81 11.96 9.18 8.75
CA PRO A 81 12.00 10.21 7.72
C PRO A 81 11.15 9.83 6.50
N ASP A 82 10.50 10.84 5.91
CA ASP A 82 9.50 10.67 4.85
C ASP A 82 10.05 9.97 3.59
N ASP A 83 11.31 10.20 3.24
CA ASP A 83 12.02 9.57 2.12
C ASP A 83 12.16 8.05 2.33
N LEU A 84 12.60 7.64 3.53
CA LEU A 84 12.70 6.22 3.91
C LEU A 84 11.33 5.57 4.04
N ALA A 85 10.35 6.28 4.61
CA ALA A 85 8.98 5.80 4.75
C ALA A 85 8.38 5.44 3.39
N LEU A 86 8.50 6.31 2.38
CA LEU A 86 8.00 6.05 1.02
C LEU A 86 8.64 4.80 0.39
N ILE A 87 9.95 4.61 0.58
CA ILE A 87 10.67 3.45 0.05
C ILE A 87 10.17 2.17 0.73
N VAL A 88 10.13 2.13 2.06
CA VAL A 88 9.71 0.97 2.84
C VAL A 88 8.25 0.60 2.54
N LEU A 89 7.36 1.59 2.45
CA LEU A 89 5.96 1.36 2.09
C LEU A 89 5.80 0.82 0.67
N SER A 90 6.57 1.33 -0.30
CA SER A 90 6.58 0.82 -1.68
C SER A 90 6.98 -0.66 -1.74
N PHE A 91 8.06 -1.03 -1.05
CA PHE A 91 8.46 -2.43 -0.94
C PHE A 91 7.41 -3.29 -0.23
N SER A 92 6.75 -2.74 0.79
CA SER A 92 5.68 -3.44 1.51
C SER A 92 4.46 -3.73 0.60
N PHE A 93 4.04 -2.76 -0.22
CA PHE A 93 2.98 -2.97 -1.23
C PHE A 93 3.35 -4.03 -2.26
N MET A 94 4.58 -3.97 -2.78
CA MET A 94 5.08 -4.95 -3.74
C MET A 94 5.14 -6.36 -3.11
N PHE A 95 5.70 -6.47 -1.92
CA PHE A 95 5.82 -7.73 -1.19
C PHE A 95 4.44 -8.34 -0.90
N LEU A 96 3.49 -7.54 -0.41
CA LEU A 96 2.12 -7.99 -0.18
C LEU A 96 1.48 -8.57 -1.45
N PHE A 97 1.58 -7.85 -2.57
CA PHE A 97 1.03 -8.31 -3.84
C PHE A 97 1.66 -9.64 -4.29
N LEU A 98 2.99 -9.77 -4.21
CA LEU A 98 3.68 -11.00 -4.58
C LEU A 98 3.32 -12.16 -3.65
N TYR A 99 3.15 -11.89 -2.36
CA TYR A 99 2.75 -12.89 -1.38
C TYR A 99 1.30 -13.36 -1.60
N GLU A 100 0.36 -12.43 -1.80
CA GLU A 100 -1.03 -12.75 -2.17
C GLU A 100 -1.08 -13.58 -3.47
N LYS A 101 -0.29 -13.19 -4.48
CA LYS A 101 -0.20 -13.92 -5.75
C LYS A 101 0.32 -15.35 -5.55
N LYS A 102 1.34 -15.52 -4.71
CA LYS A 102 1.89 -16.85 -4.37
C LYS A 102 0.82 -17.73 -3.71
N LEU A 103 0.12 -17.19 -2.72
CA LEU A 103 -0.96 -17.92 -2.04
C LEU A 103 -2.08 -18.32 -3.01
N ALA A 104 -2.52 -17.39 -3.86
CA ALA A 104 -3.54 -17.67 -4.87
C ALA A 104 -3.15 -18.84 -5.79
N ILE A 105 -1.90 -18.87 -6.25
CA ILE A 105 -1.38 -19.98 -7.09
C ILE A 105 -1.40 -21.31 -6.32
N THR A 106 -1.06 -21.31 -5.04
CA THR A 106 -1.03 -22.53 -4.21
C THR A 106 -2.42 -23.07 -3.89
N GLU A 107 -3.43 -22.21 -3.75
CA GLU A 107 -4.78 -22.58 -3.28
C GLU A 107 -5.77 -22.98 -4.38
N GLN A 108 -5.31 -23.17 -5.63
CA GLN A 108 -6.15 -23.43 -6.82
C GLN A 108 -7.19 -22.33 -7.09
N ILE A 109 -6.74 -21.35 -7.89
CA ILE A 109 -7.48 -20.15 -8.27
C ILE A 109 -8.86 -20.46 -8.90
N ASN A 110 -9.92 -19.83 -8.37
CA ASN A 110 -11.21 -19.72 -9.06
C ASN A 110 -11.34 -18.38 -9.83
N ASP A 111 -12.38 -18.23 -10.65
CA ASP A 111 -12.60 -17.01 -11.45
C ASP A 111 -12.74 -15.72 -10.62
N VAL A 112 -13.21 -15.83 -9.38
CA VAL A 112 -13.34 -14.69 -8.46
C VAL A 112 -11.97 -14.22 -7.98
N ASP A 113 -11.06 -15.16 -7.69
CA ASP A 113 -9.68 -14.89 -7.30
C ASP A 113 -8.88 -14.28 -8.46
N LEU A 114 -9.10 -14.69 -9.71
CA LEU A 114 -8.51 -14.04 -10.89
C LEU A 114 -8.90 -12.57 -11.01
N ALA A 115 -10.20 -12.27 -10.86
CA ALA A 115 -10.69 -10.90 -10.92
C ALA A 115 -10.13 -10.03 -9.78
N TYR A 116 -9.97 -10.60 -8.59
CA TYR A 116 -9.35 -9.94 -7.45
C TYR A 116 -7.87 -9.67 -7.70
N MET A 117 -7.09 -10.67 -8.12
CA MET A 117 -5.66 -10.51 -8.39
C MET A 117 -5.38 -9.51 -9.51
N ARG A 118 -6.22 -9.47 -10.55
CA ARG A 118 -6.13 -8.45 -11.61
C ARG A 118 -6.37 -7.04 -11.07
N MET A 119 -7.35 -6.86 -10.19
CA MET A 119 -7.56 -5.58 -9.52
C MET A 119 -6.35 -5.21 -8.65
N ARG A 120 -5.86 -6.15 -7.83
CA ARG A 120 -4.70 -5.94 -6.96
C ARG A 120 -3.45 -5.52 -7.75
N PHE A 121 -3.22 -6.11 -8.92
CA PHE A 121 -2.13 -5.69 -9.81
C PHE A 121 -2.21 -4.20 -10.16
N TRP A 122 -3.37 -3.74 -10.64
CA TRP A 122 -3.55 -2.33 -11.03
C TRP A 122 -3.48 -1.39 -9.84
N LEU A 123 -4.08 -1.76 -8.70
CA LEU A 123 -3.99 -0.94 -7.48
C LEU A 123 -2.54 -0.80 -7.01
N THR A 124 -1.80 -1.91 -6.91
CA THR A 124 -0.39 -1.90 -6.51
C THR A 124 0.44 -1.09 -7.51
N PHE A 125 0.26 -1.28 -8.82
CA PHE A 125 0.96 -0.51 -9.84
C PHE A 125 0.74 1.00 -9.68
N ILE A 126 -0.52 1.43 -9.56
CA ILE A 126 -0.86 2.85 -9.41
C ILE A 126 -0.29 3.42 -8.11
N VAL A 127 -0.41 2.70 -6.98
CA VAL A 127 0.14 3.15 -5.69
C VAL A 127 1.67 3.30 -5.76
N LEU A 128 2.37 2.39 -6.41
CA LEU A 128 3.83 2.49 -6.60
C LEU A 128 4.20 3.68 -7.50
N SER A 129 3.43 3.94 -8.56
CA SER A 129 3.62 5.15 -9.37
C SER A 129 3.41 6.41 -8.53
N LEU A 130 2.38 6.46 -7.68
CA LEU A 130 2.13 7.59 -6.79
C LEU A 130 3.24 7.80 -5.76
N HIS A 131 3.78 6.72 -5.16
CA HIS A 131 4.94 6.83 -4.25
C HIS A 131 6.19 7.33 -4.99
N THR A 132 6.42 6.87 -6.22
CA THR A 132 7.53 7.34 -7.05
C THR A 132 7.39 8.82 -7.38
N SER A 133 6.18 9.26 -7.75
CA SER A 133 5.88 10.68 -7.99
C SER A 133 6.05 11.52 -6.73
N ALA A 134 5.56 11.05 -5.58
CA ALA A 134 5.75 11.70 -4.28
C ALA A 134 7.25 11.88 -3.97
N TYR A 135 8.03 10.81 -4.09
CA TYR A 135 9.47 10.86 -3.85
C TYR A 135 10.18 11.86 -4.76
N TYR A 136 9.86 11.84 -6.06
CA TYR A 136 10.43 12.78 -7.03
C TYR A 136 10.07 14.22 -6.70
N LEU A 137 8.79 14.50 -6.42
CA LEU A 137 8.30 15.85 -6.16
C LEU A 137 8.87 16.43 -4.86
N TRP A 138 8.95 15.62 -3.80
CA TRP A 138 9.32 16.12 -2.47
C TRP A 138 10.83 16.22 -2.27
N PHE A 139 11.62 15.31 -2.86
CA PHE A 139 13.05 15.22 -2.56
C PHE A 139 13.97 15.52 -3.76
N ILE A 140 13.50 15.36 -4.99
CA ILE A 140 14.33 15.60 -6.18
C ILE A 140 14.02 16.98 -6.76
N TYR A 141 12.75 17.25 -7.06
CA TYR A 141 12.34 18.51 -7.69
C TYR A 141 12.62 19.71 -6.79
N VAL A 142 12.20 19.66 -5.53
CA VAL A 142 12.44 20.73 -4.55
C VAL A 142 13.93 20.97 -4.31
N ALA A 143 14.76 19.92 -4.30
CA ALA A 143 16.21 20.07 -4.10
C ALA A 143 16.94 20.73 -5.29
N THR A 144 16.30 20.80 -6.46
CA THR A 144 16.87 21.38 -7.69
C THR A 144 16.43 22.83 -7.96
N GLN A 145 15.59 23.40 -7.10
CA GLN A 145 15.16 24.81 -7.12
C GLN A 145 15.98 25.62 -6.12
#